data_AF-A0AAV0QE06-F1
#
_entry.id   AF-A0AAV0QE06-F1
#
_cell.length_a   1.000
_cell.length_b   1.000
_cell.length_c   1.000
_cell.angle_alpha   90.00
_cell.angle_beta   90.00
_cell.angle_gamma   90.00
#
_symmetry.space_group_name_H-M   'P 1'
#
loop_
_entity.id
_entity.type
_entity.pdbx_description
1 polymer ?
#
loop_
_entity_poly.entity_id
_entity_poly.type
_entity_poly.pdbx_seq_one_letter_code
_entity_poly.pdbx_strand_id
1 'polypeptide(L)' 'MPMAPDHFVLGGLLDACRIHGNLEAAERAGKQLLELDPDNEGIYILLSNIYKSMKKWDDAKRIRKLMVKRGMKKAS' A
#
# COMPACT_ATOMS: atom_id res chain seq x y z
N MET A 1 15.28 -19.81 -6.69
CA MET A 1 15.85 -18.47 -6.40
C MET A 1 14.76 -17.63 -5.76
N PRO A 2 14.89 -17.17 -4.51
CA PRO A 2 13.92 -16.22 -3.96
C PRO A 2 14.28 -14.85 -4.53
N MET A 3 13.75 -14.53 -5.71
CA MET A 3 13.77 -13.16 -6.21
C MET A 3 12.92 -12.34 -5.24
N ALA A 4 13.51 -11.29 -4.65
CA ALA A 4 12.73 -10.34 -3.87
C ALA A 4 11.54 -9.87 -4.74
N PRO A 5 10.31 -9.87 -4.20
CA PRO A 5 9.15 -9.52 -5.01
C PRO A 5 9.31 -8.07 -5.46
N ASP A 6 9.52 -7.91 -6.77
CA ASP A 6 9.73 -6.61 -7.39
C ASP A 6 8.48 -5.74 -7.18
N HIS A 7 8.67 -4.41 -7.13
CA HIS A 7 7.60 -3.41 -7.02
C HIS A 7 6.42 -3.72 -7.95
N PHE A 8 6.69 -4.22 -9.16
CA PHE A 8 5.68 -4.64 -10.12
C PHE A 8 4.84 -5.84 -9.66
N VAL A 9 5.47 -6.86 -9.05
CA VAL A 9 4.79 -8.08 -8.61
C VAL A 9 3.88 -7.76 -7.41
N LEU A 10 4.37 -6.99 -6.45
CA LEU A 10 3.56 -6.56 -5.30
C LEU A 10 2.45 -5.59 -5.73
N GLY A 11 2.73 -4.69 -6.68
CA GLY A 11 1.72 -3.80 -7.26
C GLY A 11 0.60 -4.58 -7.98
N GLY A 12 0.96 -5.57 -8.80
CA GLY A 12 0.00 -6.45 -9.47
C GLY A 12 -0.79 -7.31 -8.50
N LEU A 13 -0.14 -7.83 -7.44
CA LEU A 13 -0.81 -8.56 -6.37
C LEU A 13 -1.80 -7.65 -5.61
N LEU A 14 -1.42 -6.40 -5.33
CA LEU A 14 -2.30 -5.40 -4.71
C LEU A 14 -3.56 -5.15 -5.55
N ASP A 15 -3.39 -5.01 -6.86
CA ASP A 15 -4.51 -4.77 -7.77
C ASP A 15 -5.44 -5.99 -7.85
N ALA A 16 -4.87 -7.19 -7.93
CA ALA A 16 -5.64 -8.43 -7.84
C ALA A 16 -6.37 -8.56 -6.50
N CYS A 17 -5.73 -8.21 -5.38
CA CYS A 17 -6.37 -8.25 -4.07
C CYS A 17 -7.50 -7.22 -3.92
N ARG A 18 -7.39 -6.07 -4.60
CA ARG A 18 -8.48 -5.09 -4.71
C ARG A 18 -9.69 -5.69 -5.45
N ILE A 19 -9.46 -6.42 -6.53
CA ILE A 19 -10.51 -7.04 -7.35
C ILE A 19 -11.17 -8.22 -6.62
N HIS A 20 -10.36 -9.08 -5.99
CA HIS A 20 -10.82 -10.30 -5.33
C HIS A 20 -11.20 -10.12 -3.86
N GLY A 21 -11.02 -8.92 -3.29
CA GLY A 21 -11.38 -8.63 -1.90
C GLY A 21 -10.47 -9.26 -0.86
N ASN A 22 -9.26 -9.72 -1.23
CA ASN A 22 -8.36 -10.40 -0.30
C ASN A 22 -7.52 -9.39 0.50
N LEU A 23 -8.08 -8.99 1.64
CA LEU A 23 -7.51 -7.97 2.51
C LEU A 23 -6.17 -8.35 3.11
N GLU A 24 -6.01 -9.58 3.59
CA GLU A 24 -4.77 -10.01 4.24
C GLU A 24 -3.58 -9.98 3.27
N ALA A 25 -3.79 -10.45 2.04
CA ALA A 25 -2.78 -10.42 1.01
C ALA A 25 -2.44 -8.98 0.58
N ALA A 26 -3.45 -8.11 0.43
CA ALA A 26 -3.23 -6.69 0.11
C ALA A 26 -2.44 -5.95 1.20
N GLU A 27 -2.77 -6.20 2.47
CA GLU A 27 -2.11 -5.58 3.61
C GLU A 27 -0.66 -6.05 3.73
N ARG A 28 -0.41 -7.34 3.52
CA ARG A 28 0.94 -7.93 3.59
C ARG A 28 1.82 -7.41 2.46
N ALA A 29 1.31 -7.42 1.23
CA ALA A 29 2.04 -6.90 0.08
C ALA A 29 2.27 -5.38 0.18
N GLY A 30 1.31 -4.62 0.71
CA GLY A 30 1.47 -3.19 0.90
C GLY A 30 2.49 -2.84 1.99
N LYS A 31 2.53 -3.59 3.09
CA LYS A 31 3.60 -3.47 4.10
C LYS A 31 4.96 -3.78 3.50
N GLN A 32 5.09 -4.87 2.74
CA GLN A 32 6.35 -5.21 2.10
C GLN A 32 6.80 -4.12 1.11
N LEU A 33 5.88 -3.55 0.34
CA LEU A 33 6.16 -2.40 -0.53
C LEU A 33 6.66 -1.18 0.24
N LEU A 34 6.05 -0.88 1.40
CA LEU A 34 6.48 0.21 2.27
C LEU A 34 7.82 -0.03 2.97
N GLU A 35 8.17 -1.30 3.20
CA GLU A 35 9.48 -1.70 3.72
C GLU A 35 10.56 -1.68 2.64
N LEU A 36 10.19 -2.02 1.40
CA LEU A 36 11.08 -2.05 0.24
C LEU A 36 11.40 -0.65 -0.26
N ASP A 37 10.38 0.19 -0.44
CA ASP A 37 10.53 1.59 -0.85
C ASP A 37 9.66 2.52 0.02
N PRO A 38 10.20 2.93 1.17
CA PRO A 38 9.48 3.76 2.13
C PRO A 38 9.25 5.20 1.67
N ASP A 39 9.86 5.65 0.57
CA ASP A 39 9.81 7.03 0.08
C ASP A 39 8.85 7.20 -1.11
N ASN A 40 8.46 6.10 -1.75
CA ASN A 40 7.56 6.12 -2.88
C ASN A 40 6.11 6.44 -2.49
N GLU A 41 5.71 7.69 -2.72
CA GLU A 41 4.36 8.21 -2.46
C GLU A 41 3.25 7.40 -3.15
N GLY A 42 3.54 6.80 -4.31
CA GLY A 42 2.58 5.98 -5.06
C GLY A 42 2.11 4.77 -4.28
N ILE A 43 2.99 4.14 -3.50
CA ILE A 43 2.69 2.98 -2.66
C ILE A 43 1.69 3.36 -1.57
N TYR A 44 1.90 4.50 -0.93
CA TYR A 44 1.01 5.00 0.11
C TYR A 44 -0.39 5.33 -0.41
N ILE A 45 -0.47 5.96 -1.58
CA ILE A 45 -1.74 6.28 -2.22
C ILE A 45 -2.48 5.00 -2.58
N LEU A 46 -1.78 3.99 -3.12
CA LEU A 46 -2.36 2.70 -3.48
C LEU A 46 -2.90 1.95 -2.25
N LEU A 47 -2.09 1.84 -1.19
CA LEU A 47 -2.51 1.26 0.09
C LEU A 47 -3.72 1.99 0.70
N SER A 48 -3.70 3.33 0.70
CA SER A 48 -4.83 4.11 1.21
C SER A 48 -6.10 3.86 0.41
N ASN A 49 -6.01 3.68 -0.92
CA ASN A 49 -7.16 3.39 -1.76
C ASN A 49 -7.70 1.98 -1.51
N ILE A 50 -6.84 0.98 -1.33
CA ILE A 50 -7.26 -0.38 -0.98
C ILE A 50 -8.00 -0.37 0.36
N TYR A 51 -7.43 0.26 1.38
CA TYR A 51 -8.08 0.36 2.69
C TYR A 51 -9.45 1.05 2.61
N LYS A 52 -9.59 2.10 1.80
CA LYS A 52 -10.89 2.75 1.54
C LYS A 52 -11.87 1.82 0.83
N SER A 53 -11.42 1.10 -0.20
CA SER A 53 -12.25 0.15 -0.95
C SER A 53 -12.78 -1.00 -0.08
N MET A 54 -12.04 -1.35 0.98
CA MET A 54 -12.40 -2.42 1.91
C MET A 54 -13.04 -1.90 3.21
N LYS A 55 -13.53 -0.65 3.24
CA LYS A 55 -14.11 0.02 4.43
C LYS A 55 -13.22 0.07 5.67
N LYS A 56 -11.90 -0.15 5.53
CA LYS A 56 -10.89 0.01 6.58
C LYS A 56 -10.39 1.45 6.65
N TRP A 57 -11.29 2.35 7.03
CA TRP A 57 -11.00 3.79 7.10
C TRP A 57 -9.91 4.12 8.14
N ASP A 58 -9.82 3.35 9.22
CA ASP A 58 -8.81 3.54 10.26
C ASP A 58 -7.39 3.24 9.75
N ASP A 59 -7.24 2.16 9.00
CA ASP A 59 -5.97 1.80 8.37
C ASP A 59 -5.55 2.80 7.30
N ALA A 60 -6.49 3.28 6.47
CA ALA A 60 -6.22 4.36 5.52
C ALA A 60 -5.72 5.62 6.24
N LYS A 61 -6.30 5.94 7.40
CA LYS A 61 -5.88 7.08 8.23
C LYS A 61 -4.49 6.87 8.84
N ARG A 62 -4.14 5.64 9.20
CA ARG A 62 -2.81 5.24 9.69
C ARG A 62 -1.74 5.45 8.63
N ILE A 63 -1.98 4.97 7.40
CA ILE A 63 -1.09 5.16 6.25
C ILE A 63 -0.93 6.65 5.94
N ARG A 64 -2.02 7.40 5.95
CA ARG A 64 -1.99 8.85 5.72
C ARG A 64 -1.23 9.62 6.81
N LYS A 65 -1.34 9.21 8.09
CA LYS A 65 -0.48 9.74 9.16
C LYS A 65 0.99 9.41 8.92
N LEU A 66 1.28 8.20 8.43
CA LEU A 66 2.64 7.77 8.14
C LEU A 66 3.27 8.60 7.00
N MET A 67 2.50 8.90 5.93
CA MET A 67 2.91 9.82 4.85
C MET A 67 3.30 11.19 5.41
N VAL A 68 2.40 11.80 6.20
CA VAL A 68 2.63 13.14 6.79
C VAL A 68 3.82 13.12 7.74
N LYS A 69 3.98 12.05 8.54
CA LYS A 69 5.13 11.89 9.45
C LYS A 69 6.46 11.77 8.70
N ARG A 70 6.45 11.19 7.50
CA ARG A 70 7.61 11.14 6.60
C ARG A 70 7.81 12.44 5.79
N GLY A 71 6.96 13.45 5.96
CA GLY A 71 7.07 14.71 5.21
C GLY A 71 6.56 14.63 3.78
N MET A 72 5.92 13.53 3.39
CA MET A 72 5.27 13.39 2.08
C MET A 72 4.08 14.35 2.03
N LYS A 73 4.24 15.44 1.28
CA LYS A 73 3.18 16.42 1.06
C LYS A 73 2.25 15.83 0.02
N LYS A 74 0.98 15.67 0.40
CA LYS A 74 -0.10 15.35 -0.53
C LYS A 74 0.02 16.27 -1.75
N ALA A 75 0.45 15.73 -2.90
CA ALA A 75 0.38 16.46 -4.16
C ALA A 75 -1.09 16.91 -4.31
N SER A 76 -1.25 18.23 -4.32
CA SER A 76 -2.54 18.90 -4.21
C SER A 76 -3.37 18.73 -5.46
#